data_AF-A0A8C7HHM2-F1
#
_entry.id   AF-A0A8C7HHM2-F1
#
_cell.length_a   1.000
_cell.length_b   1.000
_cell.length_c   1.000
_cell.angle_alpha   90.00
_cell.angle_beta   90.00
_cell.angle_gamma   90.00
#
_symmetry.space_group_name_H-M   'P 1'
#
loop_
_entity.id
_entity.type
_entity.pdbx_description
1 polymer ?
#
loop_
_entity_poly.entity_id
_entity_poly.type
_entity_poly.pdbx_seq_one_letter_code
_entity_poly.pdbx_strand_id
1 'polypeptide(L)'
;MVDFHSMLLLLLTQVASLLTRCVASGVLSQEDVDSVPREPHVFSPHLLEAEQLITMERELDKINLEMELLKLEKESADVTHKFYLSQRFTSLQQFTSHLQDVLREQASLRRRLMKPLCQTNLPVEADLHRYVVEVMRMVVEFIENLEAKISTVRSIPTIDDSMSNLNNGIAQLLAQVTEVERLSKQILQWRSQNSSTSINDITT
;
A
#
# COMPACT_ATOMS: atom_id res chain seq x y z
N MET A 1 7.86 -47.50 63.45
CA MET A 1 8.25 -48.80 62.84
C MET A 1 9.04 -48.45 61.60
N VAL A 2 10.37 -48.60 61.62
CA VAL A 2 11.20 -48.24 60.46
C VAL A 2 10.85 -49.22 59.35
N ASP A 3 10.43 -48.69 58.20
CA ASP A 3 10.00 -49.48 57.05
C ASP A 3 11.17 -50.36 56.56
N PHE A 4 10.87 -51.59 56.18
CA PHE A 4 11.85 -52.57 55.70
C PHE A 4 12.62 -52.02 54.49
N HIS A 5 11.96 -51.20 53.66
CA HIS A 5 12.56 -50.50 52.53
C HIS A 5 13.64 -49.47 52.96
N SER A 6 13.38 -48.70 54.02
CA SER A 6 14.34 -47.73 54.57
C SER A 6 15.55 -48.41 55.21
N MET A 7 15.33 -49.57 55.86
CA MET A 7 16.42 -50.36 56.44
C MET A 7 17.31 -50.99 55.37
N LEU A 8 16.72 -51.45 54.26
CA LEU A 8 17.45 -51.99 53.09
C LEU A 8 18.30 -50.91 52.40
N LEU A 9 17.73 -49.72 52.17
CA LEU A 9 18.45 -48.58 51.57
C LEU A 9 19.64 -48.13 52.43
N LEU A 10 19.48 -48.08 53.74
CA LEU A 10 20.57 -47.76 54.67
C LEU A 10 21.69 -48.79 54.60
N LEU A 11 21.36 -50.08 54.54
CA LEU A 11 22.35 -51.16 54.42
C LEU A 11 23.09 -51.10 53.08
N LEU A 12 22.37 -50.92 51.97
CA LEU A 12 22.96 -50.77 50.63
C LEU A 12 23.91 -49.58 50.57
N THR A 13 23.53 -48.45 51.16
CA THR A 13 24.35 -47.24 51.21
C THR A 13 25.62 -47.45 52.06
N GLN A 14 25.50 -48.15 53.20
CA GLN A 14 26.64 -48.49 54.04
C GLN A 14 27.60 -49.45 53.33
N VAL A 15 27.10 -50.49 52.68
CA VAL A 15 27.90 -51.45 51.92
C VAL A 15 28.61 -50.78 50.76
N ALA A 16 27.91 -49.92 49.98
CA ALA A 16 28.53 -49.14 48.91
C ALA A 16 29.67 -48.26 49.44
N SER A 17 29.46 -47.55 50.56
CA SER A 17 30.49 -46.69 51.16
C SER A 17 31.72 -47.46 51.66
N LEU A 18 31.53 -48.69 52.15
CA LEU A 18 32.63 -49.57 52.54
C LEU A 18 33.41 -50.04 51.32
N LEU A 19 32.72 -50.40 50.24
CA LEU A 19 33.35 -50.81 48.99
C LEU A 19 34.20 -49.66 48.39
N THR A 20 33.64 -48.45 48.33
CA THR A 20 34.36 -47.25 47.87
C THR A 20 35.61 -46.99 48.71
N ARG A 21 35.53 -47.19 50.03
CA ARG A 21 36.67 -47.02 50.93
C ARG A 21 37.75 -48.09 50.73
N CYS A 22 37.36 -49.34 50.49
CA CYS A 22 38.28 -50.43 50.20
C CYS A 22 39.05 -50.20 48.89
N VAL A 23 38.35 -49.68 47.86
CA VAL A 23 38.97 -49.28 46.58
C VAL A 23 39.93 -48.11 46.78
N ALA A 24 39.51 -47.07 47.51
CA ALA A 24 40.36 -45.91 47.81
C ALA A 24 41.61 -46.26 48.65
N SER A 25 41.51 -47.28 49.52
CA SER A 25 42.66 -47.77 50.31
C SER A 25 43.58 -48.72 49.54
N GLY A 26 43.28 -49.04 48.27
CA GLY A 26 44.08 -49.95 47.45
C GLY A 26 44.01 -51.42 47.86
N VAL A 27 43.03 -51.79 48.69
CA VAL A 27 42.78 -53.17 49.15
C VAL A 27 42.02 -53.97 48.08
N LEU A 28 41.29 -53.27 47.22
CA LEU A 28 40.59 -53.77 46.03
C LEU A 28 40.91 -52.82 44.88
N SER A 29 41.24 -53.32 43.69
CA SER A 29 41.39 -52.48 42.50
C SER A 29 40.02 -52.19 41.87
N GLN A 30 39.86 -51.04 41.21
CA GLN A 30 38.64 -50.71 40.47
C GLN A 30 38.37 -51.76 39.36
N GLU A 31 39.43 -52.30 38.77
CA GLU A 31 39.34 -53.37 37.77
C GLU A 31 38.83 -54.69 38.35
N ASP A 32 39.11 -54.99 39.64
CA ASP A 32 38.61 -56.19 40.32
C ASP A 32 37.11 -56.10 40.61
N VAL A 33 36.60 -54.89 40.87
CA VAL A 33 35.17 -54.63 41.06
C VAL A 33 34.42 -54.67 39.72
N ASP A 34 35.02 -54.11 38.67
CA ASP A 34 34.40 -54.03 37.34
C ASP A 34 34.50 -55.36 36.55
N SER A 35 35.44 -56.25 36.92
CA SER A 35 35.64 -57.57 36.29
C SER A 35 34.80 -58.70 36.92
N VAL A 36 33.99 -58.41 37.94
CA VAL A 36 33.09 -59.39 38.54
C VAL A 36 32.17 -59.97 37.47
N PRO A 37 32.20 -61.30 37.23
CA PRO A 37 31.37 -61.92 36.20
C PRO A 37 29.88 -61.65 36.47
N ARG A 38 29.20 -61.02 35.52
CA ARG A 38 27.73 -60.90 35.51
C ARG A 38 27.09 -62.22 35.05
N GLU A 39 27.45 -63.31 35.71
CA GLU A 39 26.95 -64.63 35.37
C GLU A 39 25.45 -64.74 35.69
N PRO A 40 24.62 -65.35 34.80
CA PRO A 40 23.17 -65.44 34.98
C PRO A 40 22.70 -66.20 36.23
N HIS A 41 23.62 -66.88 36.94
CA HIS A 41 23.32 -67.83 38.01
C HIS A 41 23.62 -67.28 39.42
N VAL A 42 24.21 -66.09 39.53
CA VAL A 42 24.60 -65.47 40.81
C VAL A 42 23.45 -64.61 41.39
N PHE A 43 22.57 -64.10 40.53
CA PHE A 43 21.45 -63.23 40.91
C PHE A 43 20.11 -63.90 40.61
N SER A 44 19.08 -63.58 41.42
CA SER A 44 17.72 -64.06 41.18
C SER A 44 17.21 -63.60 39.81
N PRO A 45 16.48 -64.44 39.05
CA PRO A 45 15.92 -64.05 37.74
C PRO A 45 15.07 -62.77 37.82
N HIS A 46 14.39 -62.54 38.94
CA HIS A 46 13.62 -61.31 39.18
C HIS A 46 14.48 -60.05 39.28
N LEU A 47 15.73 -60.16 39.76
CA LEU A 47 16.66 -59.03 39.82
C LEU A 47 17.17 -58.68 38.42
N LEU A 48 17.45 -59.70 37.59
CA LEU A 48 17.88 -59.51 36.21
C LEU A 48 16.75 -58.87 35.36
N GLU A 49 15.51 -59.33 35.52
CA GLU A 49 14.34 -58.71 34.90
C GLU A 49 14.15 -57.26 35.36
N ALA A 50 14.32 -56.97 36.66
CA ALA A 50 14.25 -55.61 37.17
C ALA A 50 15.37 -54.71 36.62
N GLU A 51 16.61 -55.20 36.50
CA GLU A 51 17.71 -54.48 35.89
C GLU A 51 17.43 -54.16 34.41
N GLN A 52 16.87 -55.12 33.66
CA GLN A 52 16.47 -54.93 32.26
C GLN A 52 15.34 -53.89 32.13
N LEU A 53 14.33 -53.94 33.00
CA LEU A 53 13.25 -52.95 33.03
C LEU A 53 13.78 -51.55 33.34
N ILE A 54 14.63 -51.39 34.36
CA ILE A 54 15.26 -50.11 34.70
C ILE A 54 16.09 -49.58 33.53
N THR A 55 16.79 -50.45 32.84
CA THR A 55 17.60 -50.07 31.66
C THR A 55 16.70 -49.61 30.52
N MET A 56 15.61 -50.33 30.25
CA MET A 56 14.64 -49.95 29.21
C MET A 56 13.91 -48.64 29.56
N GLU A 57 13.54 -48.44 30.82
CA GLU A 57 12.92 -47.21 31.32
C GLU A 57 13.86 -46.02 31.13
N ARG A 58 15.15 -46.18 31.45
CA ARG A 58 16.17 -45.15 31.22
C ARG A 58 16.32 -44.80 29.74
N GLU A 59 16.29 -45.79 28.84
CA GLU A 59 16.35 -45.53 27.40
C GLU A 59 15.08 -44.82 26.90
N LEU A 60 13.91 -45.17 27.45
CA LEU A 60 12.65 -44.48 27.13
C LEU A 60 12.72 -43.00 27.55
N ASP A 61 13.16 -42.72 28.78
CA ASP A 61 13.33 -41.35 29.29
C ASP A 61 14.28 -40.54 28.42
N LYS A 62 15.38 -41.15 27.99
CA LYS A 62 16.36 -40.53 27.08
C LYS A 62 15.72 -40.17 25.74
N ILE A 63 15.02 -41.12 25.10
CA ILE A 63 14.34 -40.88 23.82
C ILE A 63 13.27 -39.80 23.98
N ASN A 64 12.53 -39.80 25.09
CA ASN A 64 11.51 -38.80 25.36
C ASN A 64 12.12 -37.40 25.52
N LEU A 65 13.27 -37.29 26.19
CA LEU A 65 14.00 -36.03 26.30
C LEU A 65 14.51 -35.53 24.93
N GLU A 66 15.05 -36.42 24.10
CA GLU A 66 15.46 -36.09 22.73
C GLU A 66 14.28 -35.62 21.88
N MET A 67 13.10 -36.25 22.03
CA MET A 67 11.88 -35.82 21.35
C MET A 67 11.44 -34.42 21.77
N GLU A 68 11.43 -34.12 23.07
CA GLU A 68 11.08 -32.79 23.57
C GLU A 68 12.07 -31.72 23.11
N LEU A 69 13.38 -32.03 23.05
CA LEU A 69 14.40 -31.13 22.50
C LEU A 69 14.12 -30.80 21.02
N LEU A 70 13.84 -31.80 20.20
CA LEU A 70 13.52 -31.61 18.78
C LEU A 70 12.22 -30.82 18.59
N LYS A 71 11.22 -31.05 19.45
CA LYS A 71 9.97 -30.30 19.43
C LYS A 71 10.20 -28.83 19.77
N LEU A 72 10.99 -28.54 20.79
CA LEU A 72 11.36 -27.18 21.16
C LEU A 72 12.17 -26.48 20.05
N GLU A 73 13.11 -27.19 19.41
CA GLU A 73 13.85 -26.66 18.26
C GLU A 73 12.89 -26.30 17.11
N LYS A 74 11.93 -27.17 16.80
CA LYS A 74 10.90 -26.92 15.77
C LYS A 74 10.02 -25.72 16.12
N GLU A 75 9.56 -25.61 17.37
CA GLU A 75 8.70 -24.51 17.84
C GLU A 75 9.42 -23.16 17.83
N SER A 76 10.74 -23.16 18.08
CA SER A 76 11.57 -21.95 18.05
C SER A 76 12.26 -21.70 16.71
N ALA A 77 12.08 -22.56 15.71
CA ALA A 77 12.83 -22.48 14.45
C ALA A 77 12.63 -21.15 13.72
N ASP A 78 11.46 -20.52 13.83
CA ASP A 78 11.17 -19.26 13.13
C ASP A 78 11.98 -18.05 13.66
N VAL A 79 12.45 -18.13 14.92
CA VAL A 79 13.27 -17.10 15.58
C VAL A 79 14.73 -17.50 15.75
N THR A 80 15.06 -18.79 15.69
CA THR A 80 16.43 -19.28 15.89
C THR A 80 17.10 -19.69 14.58
N HIS A 81 16.34 -20.24 13.63
CA HIS A 81 16.92 -20.85 12.43
C HIS A 81 17.19 -19.81 11.34
N LYS A 82 18.42 -19.86 10.80
CA LYS A 82 18.93 -18.90 9.81
C LYS A 82 18.03 -18.78 8.58
N PHE A 83 17.40 -19.86 8.13
CA PHE A 83 16.52 -19.85 6.97
C PHE A 83 15.36 -18.84 7.12
N TYR A 84 14.59 -18.94 8.20
CA TYR A 84 13.44 -18.07 8.45
C TYR A 84 13.86 -16.63 8.76
N LEU A 85 14.94 -16.48 9.54
CA LEU A 85 15.50 -15.18 9.86
C LEU A 85 16.01 -14.45 8.62
N SER A 86 16.73 -15.14 7.71
CA SER A 86 17.31 -14.52 6.52
C SER A 86 16.25 -13.90 5.62
N GLN A 87 15.10 -14.56 5.47
CA GLN A 87 13.98 -14.01 4.72
C GLN A 87 13.43 -12.75 5.39
N ARG A 88 13.19 -12.78 6.71
CA ARG A 88 12.70 -11.61 7.46
C ARG A 88 13.70 -10.44 7.42
N PHE A 89 15.00 -10.72 7.57
CA PHE A 89 16.06 -9.72 7.44
C PHE A 89 16.09 -9.10 6.04
N THR A 90 15.95 -9.92 4.99
CA THR A 90 15.91 -9.42 3.61
C THR A 90 14.72 -8.48 3.40
N SER A 91 13.53 -8.86 3.86
CA SER A 91 12.34 -7.99 3.77
C SER A 91 12.51 -6.69 4.56
N LEU A 92 13.07 -6.77 5.77
CA LEU A 92 13.32 -5.58 6.59
C LEU A 92 14.37 -4.67 5.95
N GLN A 93 15.40 -5.24 5.35
CA GLN A 93 16.44 -4.50 4.65
C GLN A 93 15.89 -3.80 3.41
N GLN A 94 15.06 -4.49 2.62
CA GLN A 94 14.37 -3.89 1.47
C GLN A 94 13.48 -2.73 1.90
N PHE A 95 12.64 -2.94 2.93
CA PHE A 95 11.80 -1.89 3.48
C PHE A 95 12.61 -0.68 3.97
N THR A 96 13.71 -0.94 4.68
CA THR A 96 14.61 0.11 5.18
C THR A 96 15.25 0.88 4.03
N SER A 97 15.69 0.19 2.97
CA SER A 97 16.23 0.82 1.76
C SER A 97 15.20 1.75 1.11
N HIS A 98 13.97 1.26 0.92
CA HIS A 98 12.89 2.07 0.37
C HIS A 98 12.60 3.31 1.21
N LEU A 99 12.59 3.20 2.55
CA LEU A 99 12.44 4.37 3.42
C LEU A 99 13.58 5.37 3.26
N GLN A 100 14.83 4.90 3.13
CA GLN A 100 15.97 5.78 2.89
C GLN A 100 15.85 6.52 1.55
N ASP A 101 15.39 5.84 0.51
CA ASP A 101 15.15 6.45 -0.81
C ASP A 101 14.05 7.53 -0.73
N VAL A 102 12.95 7.23 -0.05
CA VAL A 102 11.86 8.19 0.17
C VAL A 102 12.35 9.42 0.92
N LEU A 103 13.14 9.25 1.99
CA LEU A 103 13.70 10.36 2.74
C LEU A 103 14.68 11.20 1.89
N ARG A 104 15.47 10.55 1.03
CA ARG A 104 16.38 11.23 0.10
C ARG A 104 15.61 12.06 -0.93
N GLU A 105 14.55 11.50 -1.51
CA GLU A 105 13.69 12.21 -2.44
C GLU A 105 12.94 13.35 -1.77
N GLN A 106 12.43 13.14 -0.55
CA GLN A 106 11.80 14.21 0.23
C GLN A 106 12.79 15.36 0.50
N ALA A 107 14.05 15.05 0.87
CA ALA A 107 15.09 16.06 1.07
C ALA A 107 15.50 16.76 -0.24
N SER A 108 15.52 16.02 -1.36
CA SER A 108 15.74 16.57 -2.70
C SER A 108 14.63 17.54 -3.09
N LEU A 109 13.38 17.12 -2.94
CA LEU A 109 12.20 17.92 -3.23
C LEU A 109 12.15 19.16 -2.34
N ARG A 110 12.38 19.01 -1.03
CA ARG A 110 12.46 20.14 -0.11
C ARG A 110 13.52 21.14 -0.56
N ARG A 111 14.73 20.69 -0.93
CA ARG A 111 15.77 21.58 -1.48
C ARG A 111 15.31 22.27 -2.77
N ARG A 112 14.61 21.56 -3.66
CA ARG A 112 14.09 22.12 -4.92
C ARG A 112 12.99 23.14 -4.69
N LEU A 113 12.12 22.93 -3.70
CA LEU A 113 11.05 23.85 -3.33
C LEU A 113 11.54 25.03 -2.50
N MET A 114 12.57 24.83 -1.67
CA MET A 114 13.25 25.90 -0.92
C MET A 114 14.16 26.74 -1.81
N LYS A 115 14.55 26.25 -3.00
CA LYS A 115 15.16 27.12 -4.01
C LYS A 115 14.08 28.13 -4.40
N PRO A 116 14.27 29.43 -4.13
CA PRO A 116 13.33 30.43 -4.62
C PRO A 116 13.23 30.25 -6.13
N LEU A 117 12.00 30.21 -6.65
CA LEU A 117 11.73 30.27 -8.10
C LEU A 117 12.41 31.50 -8.73
N CYS A 118 12.74 32.48 -7.89
CA CYS A 118 13.45 33.69 -8.19
C CYS A 118 14.96 33.51 -7.93
N GLN A 119 15.67 32.85 -8.84
CA GLN A 119 16.91 33.46 -9.35
C GLN A 119 16.62 34.33 -10.60
N THR A 120 15.37 34.76 -10.78
CA THR A 120 14.93 35.70 -11.81
C THR A 120 14.74 37.13 -11.28
N ASN A 121 14.97 37.36 -9.99
CA ASN A 121 15.24 38.72 -9.55
C ASN A 121 16.68 38.98 -9.94
N LEU A 122 16.89 39.69 -11.05
CA LEU A 122 18.13 40.45 -11.20
C LEU A 122 18.30 41.20 -9.88
N PRO A 123 19.48 41.18 -9.23
CA PRO A 123 19.71 42.06 -8.10
C PRO A 123 19.52 43.49 -8.62
N VAL A 124 18.37 44.08 -8.32
CA VAL A 124 18.09 45.47 -8.64
C VAL A 124 18.70 46.27 -7.50
N GLU A 125 19.56 47.21 -7.86
CA GLU A 125 20.14 48.13 -6.89
C GLU A 125 19.01 48.97 -6.25
N ALA A 126 19.15 49.30 -4.96
CA ALA A 126 18.03 49.84 -4.18
C ALA A 126 17.52 51.19 -4.72
N ASP A 127 18.38 51.95 -5.39
CA ASP A 127 18.08 53.19 -6.12
C ASP A 127 17.23 52.96 -7.39
N LEU A 128 17.36 51.78 -8.01
CA LEU A 128 16.63 51.40 -9.22
C LEU A 128 15.23 50.85 -8.93
N HIS A 129 14.93 50.44 -7.69
CA HIS A 129 13.63 49.89 -7.31
C HIS A 129 12.44 50.79 -7.67
N ARG A 130 12.57 52.11 -7.46
CA ARG A 130 11.49 53.06 -7.78
C ARG A 130 11.14 53.02 -9.26
N TYR A 131 12.15 52.91 -10.13
CA TYR A 131 11.96 52.87 -11.58
C TYR A 131 11.37 51.54 -12.03
N VAL A 132 11.77 50.42 -11.42
CA VAL A 132 11.19 49.11 -11.72
C VAL A 132 9.72 49.05 -11.33
N VAL A 133 9.34 49.58 -10.16
CA VAL A 133 7.93 49.67 -9.74
C VAL A 133 7.12 50.52 -10.70
N GLU A 134 7.67 51.65 -11.13
CA GLU A 134 7.05 52.54 -12.12
C GLU A 134 6.82 51.83 -13.47
N VAL A 135 7.84 51.12 -13.98
CA VAL A 135 7.74 50.36 -15.22
C VAL A 135 6.73 49.22 -15.10
N MET A 136 6.74 48.48 -13.99
CA MET A 136 5.77 47.40 -13.78
C MET A 136 4.34 47.93 -13.72
N ARG A 137 4.11 49.10 -13.09
CA ARG A 137 2.81 49.76 -13.12
C ARG A 137 2.39 50.12 -14.54
N MET A 138 3.27 50.75 -15.33
CA MET A 138 2.99 51.08 -16.74
C MET A 138 2.68 49.84 -17.59
N VAL A 139 3.38 48.73 -17.35
CA VAL A 139 3.13 47.45 -18.06
C VAL A 139 1.75 46.90 -17.73
N VAL A 140 1.34 46.92 -16.45
CA VAL A 140 0.00 46.45 -16.05
C VAL A 140 -1.08 47.32 -16.68
N GLU A 141 -0.96 48.65 -16.59
CA GLU A 141 -1.90 49.58 -17.21
C GLU A 141 -1.98 49.40 -18.74
N PHE A 142 -0.83 49.13 -19.38
CA PHE A 142 -0.80 48.84 -20.82
C PHE A 142 -1.53 47.54 -21.16
N ILE A 143 -1.31 46.47 -20.40
CA ILE A 143 -1.99 45.18 -20.62
C ILE A 143 -3.50 45.35 -20.48
N GLU A 144 -3.97 46.01 -19.43
CA GLU A 144 -5.39 46.28 -19.21
C GLU A 144 -6.00 47.09 -20.37
N ASN A 145 -5.31 48.13 -20.84
CA ASN A 145 -5.77 48.95 -21.96
C ASN A 145 -5.79 48.16 -23.28
N LEU A 146 -4.76 47.34 -23.53
CA LEU A 146 -4.70 46.49 -24.71
C LEU A 146 -5.84 45.47 -24.72
N GLU A 147 -6.12 44.85 -23.57
CA GLU A 147 -7.22 43.89 -23.43
C GLU A 147 -8.58 44.56 -23.68
N ALA A 148 -8.81 45.75 -23.13
CA ALA A 148 -10.02 46.54 -23.38
C ALA A 148 -10.19 46.89 -24.88
N LYS A 149 -9.10 47.28 -25.56
CA LYS A 149 -9.12 47.55 -27.00
C LYS A 149 -9.40 46.29 -27.82
N ILE A 150 -8.79 45.15 -27.49
CA ILE A 150 -9.06 43.87 -28.16
C ILE A 150 -10.52 43.46 -27.99
N SER A 151 -11.06 43.59 -26.77
CA SER A 151 -12.48 43.32 -26.49
C SER A 151 -13.40 44.21 -27.32
N THR A 152 -13.08 45.51 -27.42
CA THR A 152 -13.83 46.45 -28.26
C THR A 152 -13.81 46.03 -29.72
N VAL A 153 -12.65 45.67 -30.28
CA VAL A 153 -12.53 45.19 -31.67
C VAL A 153 -13.34 43.92 -31.90
N ARG A 154 -13.32 42.97 -30.95
CA ARG A 154 -14.12 41.73 -31.04
C ARG A 154 -15.63 41.96 -30.96
N SER A 155 -16.08 43.06 -30.35
CA SER A 155 -17.50 43.41 -30.26
C SER A 155 -18.07 44.06 -31.52
N ILE A 156 -17.21 44.49 -32.45
CA ILE A 156 -17.65 45.05 -33.73
C ILE A 156 -18.28 43.92 -34.55
N PRO A 157 -19.56 44.01 -34.95
CA PRO A 157 -20.21 43.00 -35.77
C PRO A 157 -19.38 42.74 -37.01
N THR A 158 -19.12 41.47 -37.31
CA THR A 158 -18.41 41.15 -38.53
C THR A 158 -19.29 41.42 -39.75
N ILE A 159 -18.66 41.57 -40.91
CA ILE A 159 -19.38 41.71 -42.19
C ILE A 159 -20.30 40.50 -42.39
N ASP A 160 -19.88 39.31 -41.95
CA ASP A 160 -20.67 38.07 -42.02
C ASP A 160 -21.92 38.13 -41.12
N ASP A 161 -21.80 38.63 -39.88
CA ASP A 161 -22.96 38.81 -38.99
C ASP A 161 -23.97 39.78 -39.61
N SER A 162 -23.48 40.89 -40.15
CA SER A 162 -24.31 41.89 -40.84
C SER A 162 -25.00 41.33 -42.08
N MET A 163 -24.27 40.53 -42.87
CA MET A 163 -24.80 39.85 -44.05
C MET A 163 -25.86 38.81 -43.68
N SER A 164 -25.67 38.06 -42.60
CA SER A 164 -26.66 37.09 -42.11
C SER A 164 -27.96 37.78 -41.66
N ASN A 165 -27.85 38.92 -40.96
CA ASN A 165 -29.00 39.74 -40.55
C ASN A 165 -29.75 40.29 -41.77
N LEU A 166 -29.02 40.77 -42.78
CA LEU A 166 -29.62 41.25 -44.03
C LEU A 166 -30.34 40.11 -44.78
N ASN A 167 -29.71 38.94 -44.90
CA ASN A 167 -30.31 37.77 -45.54
C ASN A 167 -31.59 37.32 -44.83
N ASN A 168 -31.59 37.34 -43.49
CA ASN A 168 -32.79 37.06 -42.69
C ASN A 168 -33.89 38.11 -42.94
N GLY A 169 -33.54 39.40 -43.02
CA GLY A 169 -34.49 40.47 -43.36
C GLY A 169 -35.07 40.31 -44.77
N ILE A 170 -34.25 39.94 -45.76
CA ILE A 170 -34.69 39.65 -47.12
C ILE A 170 -35.66 38.47 -47.12
N ALA A 171 -35.36 37.38 -46.40
CA ALA A 171 -36.25 36.23 -46.30
C ALA A 171 -37.62 36.60 -45.69
N GLN A 172 -37.64 37.44 -44.66
CA GLN A 172 -38.87 37.95 -44.06
C GLN A 172 -39.68 38.81 -45.03
N LEU A 173 -39.02 39.72 -45.76
CA LEU A 173 -39.68 40.55 -46.77
C LEU A 173 -40.27 39.70 -47.90
N LEU A 174 -39.54 38.71 -48.39
CA LEU A 174 -40.05 37.77 -49.40
C LEU A 174 -41.28 37.03 -48.90
N ALA A 175 -41.28 36.55 -47.65
CA ALA A 175 -42.44 35.91 -47.05
C ALA A 175 -43.66 36.85 -47.02
N GLN A 176 -43.46 38.12 -46.61
CA GLN A 176 -44.54 39.11 -46.64
C GLN A 176 -45.05 39.40 -48.05
N VAL A 177 -44.17 39.50 -49.05
CA VAL A 177 -44.58 39.69 -50.45
C VAL A 177 -45.45 38.53 -50.92
N THR A 178 -45.06 37.29 -50.65
CA THR A 178 -45.87 36.11 -51.03
C THR A 178 -47.25 36.11 -50.36
N GLU A 179 -47.33 36.58 -49.12
CA GLU A 179 -48.59 36.69 -48.40
C GLU A 179 -49.48 37.80 -48.99
N VAL A 180 -48.91 38.95 -49.34
CA VAL A 180 -49.62 40.03 -50.03
C VAL A 180 -50.13 39.56 -51.39
N GLU A 181 -49.32 38.83 -52.16
CA GLU A 181 -49.74 38.24 -53.43
C GLU A 181 -50.89 37.25 -53.24
N ARG A 182 -50.83 36.40 -52.22
CA ARG A 182 -51.88 35.43 -51.87
C ARG A 182 -53.19 36.14 -51.51
N LEU A 183 -53.13 37.14 -50.65
CA LEU A 183 -54.29 37.95 -50.24
C LEU A 183 -54.89 38.71 -51.45
N SER A 184 -54.04 39.28 -52.30
CA SER A 184 -54.47 39.96 -53.54
C SER A 184 -55.22 39.00 -54.47
N LYS A 185 -54.70 37.78 -54.69
CA LYS A 185 -55.38 36.73 -55.47
C LYS A 185 -56.73 36.36 -54.86
N GLN A 186 -56.83 36.23 -53.54
CA GLN A 186 -58.10 35.94 -52.85
C GLN A 186 -59.13 37.05 -53.04
N ILE A 187 -58.72 38.32 -52.94
CA ILE A 187 -59.61 39.47 -53.16
C ILE A 187 -60.14 39.48 -54.60
N LEU A 188 -59.28 39.21 -55.58
CA LEU A 188 -59.69 39.12 -56.99
C LEU A 188 -60.67 37.98 -57.23
N GLN A 189 -60.42 36.80 -56.65
CA GLN A 189 -61.34 35.66 -56.74
C GLN A 189 -62.69 35.99 -56.10
N TRP A 190 -62.70 36.58 -54.90
CA TRP A 190 -63.93 36.99 -54.22
C TRP A 190 -64.73 38.03 -55.03
N ARG A 191 -64.05 39.04 -55.61
CA ARG A 191 -64.68 40.00 -56.53
C ARG A 191 -65.29 39.30 -57.75
N SER A 192 -64.56 38.37 -58.36
CA SER A 192 -65.05 37.64 -59.54
C SER A 192 -66.28 36.78 -59.22
N GLN A 193 -66.31 36.11 -58.07
CA GLN A 193 -67.45 35.32 -57.61
C GLN A 193 -68.68 36.21 -57.35
N ASN A 194 -68.48 37.38 -56.71
CA ASN A 194 -69.57 38.33 -56.45
C ASN A 194 -70.13 38.97 -57.73
N SER A 195 -69.31 39.19 -58.77
CA SER A 195 -69.80 39.64 -60.07
C SER A 195 -70.57 38.55 -60.83
N SER A 196 -70.27 37.27 -60.59
CA SER A 196 -71.01 36.14 -61.19
C SER A 196 -72.38 35.93 -60.54
N THR A 197 -72.50 36.11 -59.22
CA THR A 197 -73.80 36.03 -58.52
C THR A 197 -74.72 37.19 -58.85
N SER A 198 -74.18 38.41 -59.04
CA SER A 198 -75.00 39.56 -59.47
C SER A 198 -75.54 39.43 -60.91
N ILE A 199 -74.98 38.55 -61.75
CA ILE A 199 -75.52 38.25 -63.09
C ILE A 199 -76.59 37.15 -63.01
N ASN A 200 -76.47 36.19 -62.08
CA ASN A 200 -77.45 35.12 -61.91
C ASN A 200 -78.72 35.55 -61.16
N ASP A 201 -78.64 36.56 -60.28
CA ASP A 201 -79.80 37.16 -59.60
C ASP A 201 -80.60 38.14 -60.48
N ILE A 202 -80.18 38.39 -61.73
CA ILE A 202 -80.94 39.16 -62.73
C ILE A 202 -81.73 38.23 -63.68
N THR A 203 -81.57 36.91 -63.59
CA THR A 203 -82.24 35.92 -64.47
C THR A 203 -83.06 34.83 -63.77
N THR A 204 -83.64 35.12 -62.60
CA THR A 204 -84.75 34.33 -62.04
C THR A 204 -85.81 35.21 -61.41
#